data_AF-A0A3M1KND2-F1
#
_entry.id   AF-A0A3M1KND2-F1
#
_cell.length_a   1.000
_cell.length_b   1.000
_cell.length_c   1.000
_cell.angle_alpha   90.00
_cell.angle_beta   90.00
_cell.angle_gamma   90.00
#
_symmetry.space_group_name_H-M   'P 1'
#
loop_
_entity.id
_entity.type
_entity.pdbx_description
1 polymer ?
#
loop_
_entity_poly.entity_id
_entity_poly.type
_entity_poly.pdbx_seq_one_letter_code
_entity_poly.pdbx_strand_id
1 'polypeptide(L)'
;MAAFFKPMARFHLPFSDEEETIYRAASMYLLAQYFRAQEGLEAELDLEGLRKAYQAIHIMNMDFSERLRAIAKGDSAVNAVVLLDLFTKTMPWAIDDKLSEIRFLFEGFLKD
;
A
#
# COMPACT_ATOMS: atom_id res chain seq x y z
N MET A 1 -9.83 8.01 -3.65
CA MET A 1 -9.03 6.76 -3.69
C MET A 1 -7.91 6.80 -4.72
N ALA A 2 -8.18 6.98 -6.02
CA ALA A 2 -7.13 6.95 -7.06
C ALA A 2 -5.97 7.95 -6.85
N ALA A 3 -6.23 9.10 -6.22
CA ALA A 3 -5.19 10.10 -5.93
C ALA A 3 -4.09 9.56 -5.00
N PHE A 4 -4.44 8.68 -4.06
CA PHE A 4 -3.50 8.11 -3.08
C PHE A 4 -2.39 7.29 -3.76
N PHE A 5 -2.74 6.53 -4.79
CA PHE A 5 -1.79 5.66 -5.50
C PHE A 5 -1.12 6.33 -6.69
N LYS A 6 -1.42 7.59 -7.01
CA LYS A 6 -0.73 8.30 -8.11
C LYS A 6 0.80 8.29 -7.94
N PRO A 7 1.37 8.57 -6.76
CA PRO A 7 2.82 8.47 -6.57
C PRO A 7 3.32 7.03 -6.70
N MET A 8 2.57 6.04 -6.17
CA MET A 8 2.94 4.63 -6.28
C MET A 8 2.96 4.13 -7.73
N ALA A 9 2.04 4.59 -8.58
CA ALA A 9 2.01 4.27 -10.01
C ALA A 9 3.18 4.95 -10.74
N ARG A 10 3.51 6.20 -10.38
CA ARG A 10 4.63 6.95 -10.98
C ARG A 10 5.99 6.32 -10.67
N PHE A 11 6.14 5.77 -9.47
CA PHE A 11 7.35 5.12 -8.96
C PHE A 11 7.09 3.62 -8.72
N HIS A 12 6.36 2.98 -9.62
CA HIS A 12 6.12 1.54 -9.53
C HIS A 12 7.43 0.79 -9.78
N LEU A 13 7.72 -0.18 -8.92
CA LEU A 13 8.83 -1.10 -9.08
C LEU A 13 8.29 -2.44 -9.62
N PRO A 14 8.66 -2.84 -10.85
CA PRO A 14 8.24 -4.13 -11.39
C PRO A 14 8.80 -5.28 -10.56
N PHE A 15 7.98 -6.31 -10.32
CA PHE A 15 8.38 -7.52 -9.58
C PHE A 15 8.88 -7.24 -8.16
N SER A 16 8.39 -6.17 -7.52
CA SER A 16 8.78 -5.86 -6.14
C SER A 16 8.40 -6.97 -5.18
N ASP A 17 9.31 -7.30 -4.27
CA ASP A 17 9.00 -8.21 -3.18
C ASP A 17 8.14 -7.54 -2.10
N GLU A 18 7.81 -8.30 -1.05
CA GLU A 18 6.97 -7.82 0.05
C GLU A 18 7.65 -6.67 0.82
N GLU A 19 8.95 -6.78 1.11
CA GLU A 19 9.70 -5.77 1.86
C GLU A 19 9.79 -4.46 1.09
N GLU A 20 10.12 -4.53 -0.21
CA GLU A 20 10.16 -3.37 -1.11
C GLU A 20 8.78 -2.72 -1.25
N THR A 21 7.72 -3.52 -1.31
CA THR A 21 6.35 -3.03 -1.41
C THR A 21 5.96 -2.26 -0.14
N ILE A 22 6.27 -2.81 1.04
CA ILE A 22 5.97 -2.20 2.33
C ILE A 22 6.79 -0.94 2.55
N TYR A 23 8.10 -1.00 2.29
CA TYR A 23 9.00 0.14 2.38
C TYR A 23 8.49 1.30 1.51
N ARG A 24 8.14 1.02 0.25
CA ARG A 24 7.63 2.04 -0.67
C ARG A 24 6.27 2.59 -0.21
N ALA A 25 5.36 1.74 0.26
CA ALA A 25 4.04 2.17 0.69
C ALA A 25 4.10 3.08 1.93
N ALA A 26 4.88 2.69 2.94
CA ALA A 26 5.08 3.47 4.16
C ALA A 26 5.83 4.78 3.88
N SER A 27 6.92 4.73 3.11
CA SER A 27 7.71 5.92 2.76
C SER A 27 6.89 6.92 1.94
N MET A 28 6.11 6.43 0.97
CA MET A 28 5.21 7.27 0.17
C MET A 28 4.14 7.91 1.04
N TYR A 29 3.53 7.15 1.95
CA TYR A 29 2.53 7.69 2.88
C TYR A 29 3.14 8.79 3.74
N LEU A 30 4.21 8.51 4.47
CA LEU A 30 4.85 9.49 5.37
C LEU A 30 5.34 10.74 4.62
N LEU A 31 5.78 10.59 3.37
CA LEU A 31 6.12 11.74 2.52
C LEU A 31 4.89 12.58 2.15
N ALA A 32 3.74 11.95 1.89
CA ALA A 32 2.48 12.68 1.69
C ALA A 32 2.07 13.45 2.97
N GLN A 33 2.26 12.85 4.14
CA GLN A 33 1.97 13.48 5.43
C GLN A 33 2.91 14.65 5.70
N TYR A 34 4.19 14.53 5.33
CA TYR A 34 5.14 15.64 5.34
C TYR A 34 4.66 16.83 4.49
N PHE A 35 4.23 16.58 3.25
CA PHE A 35 3.70 17.66 2.40
C PHE A 35 2.40 18.28 2.95
N ARG A 36 1.52 17.47 3.56
CA ARG A 36 0.33 17.99 4.25
C ARG A 36 0.70 18.95 5.37
N ALA A 37 1.70 18.59 6.18
CA ALA A 37 2.18 19.46 7.26
C ALA A 37 2.77 20.78 6.74
N GLN A 38 3.49 20.76 5.61
CA GLN A 38 4.01 21.98 4.97
C GLN A 38 2.90 22.95 4.54
N GLU A 39 1.74 22.42 4.15
CA GLU A 39 0.55 23.19 3.78
C GLU A 39 -0.32 23.58 4.98
N GLY A 40 0.13 23.33 6.21
CA GLY A 40 -0.63 23.59 7.43
C GLY A 40 -1.86 22.69 7.62
N LEU A 41 -1.92 21.56 6.91
CA LEU A 41 -2.96 20.55 7.04
C LEU A 41 -2.60 19.54 8.14
N GLU A 42 -3.63 18.89 8.69
CA GLU A 42 -3.43 17.81 9.66
C GLU A 42 -2.63 16.65 9.04
N ALA A 43 -1.52 16.29 9.68
CA ALA A 43 -0.65 15.20 9.29
C ALA A 43 -0.67 14.11 10.36
N GLU A 44 -0.94 12.89 9.93
CA GLU A 44 -1.03 11.67 10.72
C GLU A 44 0.23 10.82 10.50
N LEU A 45 0.96 10.48 11.56
CA LEU A 45 2.23 9.72 11.49
C LEU A 45 2.07 8.26 11.91
N ASP A 46 1.02 7.91 12.64
CA ASP A 46 0.56 6.55 12.79
C ASP A 46 -0.07 6.12 11.46
N LEU A 47 0.32 4.96 10.91
CA LEU A 47 0.02 4.56 9.53
C LEU A 47 -1.46 4.20 9.29
N GLU A 48 -2.38 4.75 10.07
CA GLU A 48 -3.78 4.35 10.10
C GLU A 48 -4.51 4.72 8.80
N GLY A 49 -4.23 5.89 8.23
CA GLY A 49 -4.72 6.29 6.92
C GLY A 49 -4.20 5.39 5.80
N LEU A 50 -2.96 4.88 5.91
CA LEU A 50 -2.41 3.89 4.99
C LEU A 50 -3.16 2.55 5.10
N ARG A 51 -3.41 2.06 6.32
CA ARG A 51 -4.21 0.84 6.57
C ARG A 51 -5.61 0.97 5.98
N LYS A 52 -6.30 2.08 6.25
CA LYS A 52 -7.63 2.38 5.69
C LYS A 52 -7.63 2.42 4.16
N ALA A 53 -6.59 3.00 3.56
CA ALA A 53 -6.45 3.03 2.11
C ALA A 53 -6.38 1.61 1.53
N TYR A 54 -5.55 0.73 2.11
CA TYR A 54 -5.44 -0.67 1.67
C TYR A 54 -6.71 -1.48 1.90
N GLN A 55 -7.38 -1.32 3.05
CA GLN A 55 -8.68 -1.96 3.32
C GLN A 55 -9.74 -1.60 2.28
N ALA A 56 -9.82 -0.33 1.88
CA ALA A 56 -10.80 0.07 0.88
C ALA A 56 -10.39 -0.31 -0.56
N ILE A 57 -9.11 -0.58 -0.85
CA ILE A 57 -8.74 -1.25 -2.10
C ILE A 57 -9.14 -2.73 -2.07
N HIS A 58 -8.96 -3.42 -0.95
CA HIS A 58 -9.36 -4.82 -0.84
C HIS A 58 -10.83 -5.00 -1.22
N ILE A 59 -11.70 -4.15 -0.68
CA ILE A 59 -13.14 -4.12 -1.05
C ILE A 59 -13.30 -3.88 -2.56
N MET A 60 -12.61 -2.89 -3.13
CA MET A 60 -12.69 -2.57 -4.55
C MET A 60 -12.22 -3.73 -5.46
N ASN A 61 -11.14 -4.43 -5.08
CA ASN A 61 -10.61 -5.57 -5.81
C ASN A 61 -11.58 -6.76 -5.76
N MET A 62 -12.26 -6.98 -4.63
CA MET A 62 -13.30 -8.00 -4.51
C MET A 62 -14.50 -7.68 -5.39
N ASP A 63 -15.05 -6.47 -5.30
CA ASP A 63 -16.15 -6.03 -6.16
C ASP A 63 -15.78 -6.12 -7.66
N PHE A 64 -14.55 -5.73 -7.99
CA PHE A 64 -14.05 -5.82 -9.37
C PHE A 64 -13.90 -7.28 -9.82
N SER A 65 -13.39 -8.16 -8.96
CA SER A 65 -13.26 -9.60 -9.24
C SER A 65 -14.62 -10.25 -9.52
N GLU A 66 -15.64 -9.92 -8.74
CA GLU A 66 -17.00 -10.43 -8.95
C GLU A 66 -17.58 -9.97 -10.29
N ARG A 67 -17.46 -8.67 -10.57
CA ARG A 67 -17.92 -8.10 -11.85
C ARG A 67 -17.17 -8.70 -13.04
N LEU A 68 -15.87 -8.93 -12.90
CA LEU A 68 -15.04 -9.53 -13.94
C LEU A 68 -15.42 -10.98 -14.18
N ARG A 69 -15.70 -11.75 -13.12
CA ARG A 69 -16.16 -13.14 -13.21
C ARG A 69 -17.47 -13.27 -13.99
N ALA A 70 -18.37 -12.30 -13.88
CA ALA A 70 -19.64 -12.29 -14.61
C ALA A 70 -19.48 -12.11 -16.13
N ILE A 71 -18.35 -11.58 -16.61
CA ILE A 71 -18.13 -11.24 -18.03
C ILE A 71 -16.96 -11.97 -18.67
N ALA A 72 -16.03 -12.50 -17.88
CA ALA A 72 -14.82 -13.13 -18.37
C ALA A 72 -15.14 -14.51 -18.98
N LYS A 73 -14.55 -14.80 -20.14
CA LYS A 73 -14.67 -16.11 -20.81
C LYS A 73 -13.78 -17.20 -20.16
N GLY A 74 -12.98 -16.85 -19.15
CA GLY A 74 -12.10 -17.77 -18.42
C GLY A 74 -11.56 -17.12 -17.13
N ASP A 75 -10.91 -17.93 -16.30
CA ASP A 75 -10.56 -17.54 -14.92
C ASP A 75 -9.26 -16.74 -14.78
N SER A 76 -8.42 -16.64 -15.83
CA SER A 76 -7.09 -16.02 -15.74
C SER A 76 -7.15 -14.56 -15.27
N ALA A 77 -8.09 -13.78 -15.82
CA ALA A 77 -8.27 -12.39 -15.45
C ALA A 77 -8.75 -12.24 -14.00
N VAL A 78 -9.65 -13.13 -13.54
CA VAL A 78 -10.14 -13.12 -12.17
C VAL A 78 -9.04 -13.54 -11.19
N ASN A 79 -8.27 -14.58 -11.52
CA ASN A 79 -7.15 -15.04 -10.72
C ASN A 79 -6.05 -13.98 -10.57
N ALA A 80 -5.81 -13.17 -11.62
CA ALA A 80 -4.86 -12.06 -11.55
C ALA A 80 -5.31 -10.99 -10.54
N VAL A 81 -6.60 -10.65 -10.50
CA VAL A 81 -7.12 -9.68 -9.52
C VAL A 81 -7.10 -10.25 -8.11
N VAL A 82 -7.43 -11.53 -7.93
CA VAL A 82 -7.33 -12.21 -6.63
C VAL A 82 -5.88 -12.24 -6.11
N LEU A 83 -4.90 -12.49 -6.99
CA LEU A 83 -3.49 -12.42 -6.63
C LEU A 83 -3.08 -11.00 -6.22
N LEU A 84 -3.54 -9.98 -6.95
CA LEU A 84 -3.30 -8.57 -6.60
C LEU A 84 -3.93 -8.21 -5.24
N ASP A 85 -5.12 -8.74 -4.97
CA ASP A 85 -5.86 -8.52 -3.73
C ASP A 85 -5.13 -9.02 -2.47
N LEU A 86 -4.35 -10.10 -2.61
CA LEU A 86 -3.58 -10.69 -1.51
C LEU A 86 -2.71 -9.66 -0.79
N PHE A 87 -2.07 -8.76 -1.53
CA PHE A 87 -1.26 -7.69 -0.95
C PHE A 87 -2.11 -6.70 -0.18
N THR A 88 -3.28 -6.33 -0.72
CA THR A 88 -4.17 -5.34 -0.10
C THR A 88 -4.85 -5.86 1.16
N LYS A 89 -5.06 -7.17 1.23
CA LYS A 89 -5.58 -7.87 2.40
C LYS A 89 -4.54 -8.03 3.50
N THR A 90 -3.28 -8.32 3.14
CA THR A 90 -2.21 -8.65 4.09
C THR A 90 -1.55 -7.40 4.68
N MET A 91 -1.42 -6.35 3.86
CA MET A 91 -0.73 -5.10 4.22
C MET A 91 -1.19 -4.47 5.54
N PRO A 92 -2.50 -4.31 5.85
CA PRO A 92 -2.94 -3.65 7.08
C PRO A 92 -2.44 -4.31 8.37
N TRP A 93 -2.20 -5.62 8.32
CA TRP A 93 -1.76 -6.43 9.47
C TRP A 93 -0.25 -6.58 9.53
N ALA A 94 0.41 -6.72 8.37
CA ALA A 94 1.84 -6.99 8.28
C ALA A 94 2.71 -5.75 8.41
N ILE A 95 2.16 -4.55 8.20
CA ILE A 95 2.98 -3.34 8.04
C ILE A 95 3.83 -3.01 9.27
N ASP A 96 3.30 -3.16 10.49
CA ASP A 96 4.04 -2.82 11.71
C ASP A 96 5.21 -3.78 11.95
N ASP A 97 4.97 -5.08 11.77
CA ASP A 97 5.98 -6.13 11.90
C ASP A 97 7.09 -5.93 10.86
N LYS A 98 6.70 -5.69 9.60
CA LYS A 98 7.63 -5.51 8.48
C LYS A 98 8.44 -4.23 8.59
N LEU A 99 7.86 -3.15 9.10
CA LEU A 99 8.62 -1.94 9.41
C LEU A 99 9.58 -2.13 10.58
N SER A 100 9.22 -2.97 11.54
CA SER A 100 10.12 -3.35 12.63
C SER A 100 11.30 -4.16 12.12
N GLU A 101 11.07 -5.07 11.17
CA GLU A 101 12.12 -5.88 10.52
C GLU A 101 13.16 -5.01 9.80
N ILE A 102 12.76 -3.91 9.16
CA ILE A 102 13.70 -3.01 8.45
C ILE A 102 14.27 -1.87 9.32
N ARG A 103 13.82 -1.75 10.57
CA ARG A 103 14.20 -0.62 11.45
C ARG A 103 15.71 -0.50 11.66
N PHE A 104 16.43 -1.62 11.63
CA PHE A 104 17.89 -1.65 11.76
C PHE A 104 18.61 -0.85 10.65
N LEU A 105 18.01 -0.75 9.46
CA LEU A 105 18.57 0.03 8.35
C LEU A 105 18.63 1.54 8.65
N PHE A 106 17.83 2.01 9.62
CA PHE A 106 17.74 3.41 10.00
C PHE A 106 18.52 3.75 11.27
N GLU A 107 19.29 2.83 11.84
CA GLU A 107 20.03 3.08 13.08
C GLU A 107 20.92 4.32 13.04
N GLY A 108 21.47 4.68 11.88
CA GLY A 108 22.29 5.88 11.69
C GLY A 108 21.52 7.20 11.87
N PHE A 109 20.18 7.19 11.77
CA PHE A 109 19.32 8.33 12.09
C PHE A 109 18.81 8.31 13.55
N LEU A 110 18.98 7.18 14.24
CA LEU A 110 18.48 6.95 15.60
C LEU A 110 19.56 7.09 16.67
N LYS A 111 20.83 7.18 16.26
CA LYS A 111 21.99 7.41 17.12
C LYS A 111 22.47 8.84 16.88
N ASP A 112 22.66 9.59 17.96
CA ASP A 112 23.22 10.94 17.94
C ASP A 112 24.68 10.97 17.44
#